data_AF-A0A2E1LVB6-F1
#
_entry.id   AF-A0A2E1LVB6-F1
#
_cell.length_a   1.000
_cell.length_b   1.000
_cell.length_c   1.000
_cell.angle_alpha   90.00
_cell.angle_beta   90.00
_cell.angle_gamma   90.00
#
_symmetry.space_group_name_H-M   'P 1'
#
loop_
_entity.id
_entity.type
_entity.pdbx_description
1 polymer ?
#
loop_
_entity_poly.entity_id
_entity_poly.type
_entity_poly.pdbx_seq_one_letter_code
_entity_poly.pdbx_strand_id
1 'polypeptide(L)'
;MSRPSPNHQQFLNRLREELMTAATQHAVAWRFGNWTARQRLLLVHERLLRDVRRNLQRLNHMVAQEDLEYRQSFGSEFRRWSESLPAPAKEQLQLLKTYTEVFADPKTK
;
A
#
# COMPACT_ATOMS: atom_id res chain seq x y z
N MET A 1 11.62 23.60 -9.30
CA MET A 1 10.56 22.59 -9.45
C MET A 1 11.20 21.25 -9.74
N SER A 2 11.56 20.50 -8.70
CA SER A 2 12.14 19.17 -8.86
C SER A 2 11.01 18.19 -9.23
N ARG A 3 11.01 17.71 -10.47
CA ARG A 3 10.08 16.64 -10.89
C ARG A 3 10.33 15.40 -10.03
N PRO A 4 9.28 14.73 -9.52
CA PRO A 4 9.46 13.46 -8.83
C PRO A 4 10.18 12.49 -9.77
N SER A 5 11.15 11.74 -9.24
CA SER A 5 11.93 10.82 -10.08
C SER A 5 10.99 9.76 -10.68
N PRO A 6 11.14 9.39 -11.96
CA PRO A 6 10.24 8.48 -12.67
C PRO A 6 10.05 7.10 -12.01
N ASN A 7 10.96 6.72 -11.10
CA ASN A 7 10.92 5.47 -10.35
C ASN A 7 9.75 5.39 -9.34
N HIS A 8 9.33 6.51 -8.75
CA HIS A 8 8.31 6.49 -7.70
C HIS A 8 6.89 6.37 -8.25
N GLN A 9 6.58 7.01 -9.38
CA GLN A 9 5.28 6.84 -10.03
C GLN A 9 5.07 5.41 -10.53
N GLN A 10 6.12 4.80 -11.08
CA GLN A 10 6.08 3.39 -11.45
C GLN A 10 5.86 2.49 -10.24
N PHE A 11 6.51 2.81 -9.11
CA PHE A 11 6.29 2.12 -7.84
C PHE A 11 4.83 2.23 -7.36
N LEU A 12 4.24 3.43 -7.37
CA LEU A 12 2.85 3.65 -6.95
C LEU A 12 1.84 2.93 -7.87
N ASN A 13 2.12 2.86 -9.17
CA ASN A 13 1.31 2.09 -10.12
C ASN A 13 1.37 0.60 -9.82
N ARG A 14 2.57 0.06 -9.57
CA ARG A 14 2.73 -1.34 -9.16
C ARG A 14 2.03 -1.63 -7.84
N LEU A 15 2.14 -0.73 -6.87
CA LEU A 15 1.49 -0.88 -5.57
C LEU A 15 -0.04 -0.92 -5.70
N ARG A 16 -0.61 -0.09 -6.60
CA ARG A 16 -2.03 -0.14 -6.94
C ARG A 16 -2.43 -1.51 -7.49
N GLU A 17 -1.64 -2.09 -8.39
CA GLU A 17 -1.89 -3.43 -8.95
C GLU A 17 -1.80 -4.52 -7.89
N GLU A 18 -0.82 -4.45 -6.99
CA GLU A 18 -0.68 -5.40 -5.87
C GLU A 18 -1.88 -5.31 -4.92
N LEU A 19 -2.37 -4.10 -4.61
CA LEU A 19 -3.58 -3.88 -3.81
C LEU A 19 -4.84 -4.43 -4.50
N MET A 20 -4.99 -4.22 -5.81
CA MET A 20 -6.10 -4.78 -6.59
C MET A 20 -6.05 -6.31 -6.64
N THR A 21 -4.85 -6.89 -6.72
CA THR A 21 -4.65 -8.35 -6.67
C THR A 21 -5.08 -8.90 -5.31
N ALA A 22 -4.68 -8.25 -4.22
CA ALA A 22 -5.13 -8.62 -2.87
C ALA A 22 -6.66 -8.50 -2.74
N ALA A 23 -7.26 -7.42 -3.24
CA ALA A 23 -8.71 -7.24 -3.19
C ALA A 23 -9.46 -8.35 -3.94
N THR A 24 -8.98 -8.69 -5.14
CA THR A 24 -9.55 -9.76 -5.97
C THR A 24 -9.44 -11.11 -5.26
N GLN A 25 -8.27 -11.41 -4.69
CA GLN A 25 -8.04 -12.63 -3.93
C GLN A 25 -9.01 -12.77 -2.75
N HIS A 26 -9.20 -11.69 -1.99
CA HIS A 26 -10.13 -11.65 -0.87
C HIS A 26 -11.58 -11.85 -1.33
N ALA A 27 -12.01 -11.13 -2.36
CA ALA A 27 -13.36 -11.27 -2.92
C ALA A 27 -13.64 -12.70 -3.41
N VAL A 28 -12.66 -13.32 -4.07
CA VAL A 28 -12.76 -14.71 -4.55
C VAL A 28 -12.88 -15.69 -3.39
N ALA A 29 -12.11 -15.51 -2.30
CA ALA A 29 -12.19 -16.37 -1.12
C ALA A 29 -13.61 -16.47 -0.54
N TRP A 30 -14.36 -15.36 -0.55
CA TRP A 30 -15.73 -15.33 -0.04
C TRP A 30 -16.76 -15.94 -0.98
N ARG A 31 -16.45 -16.09 -2.27
CA ARG A 31 -17.31 -16.76 -3.26
C ARG A 31 -17.25 -18.28 -3.20
N PHE A 32 -16.21 -18.86 -2.59
CA PHE A 32 -16.11 -20.31 -2.43
C PHE A 32 -16.96 -20.82 -1.26
N GLY A 33 -17.81 -21.83 -1.53
CA GLY A 33 -18.58 -22.54 -0.50
C GLY A 33 -17.78 -23.58 0.28
N ASN A 34 -16.62 -24.00 -0.24
CA ASN A 34 -15.73 -24.93 0.45
C ASN A 34 -14.80 -24.17 1.42
N TRP A 35 -14.89 -24.52 2.71
CA TRP A 35 -14.11 -23.89 3.77
C TRP A 35 -12.59 -24.02 3.59
N THR A 36 -12.10 -25.20 3.25
CA THR A 36 -10.66 -25.45 3.04
C THR A 36 -10.11 -24.62 1.88
N ALA A 37 -10.86 -24.51 0.79
CA ALA A 37 -10.49 -23.67 -0.35
C ALA A 37 -10.46 -22.19 0.04
N ARG A 38 -11.48 -21.71 0.77
CA ARG A 38 -11.50 -20.35 1.33
C ARG A 38 -10.29 -20.06 2.20
N GLN A 39 -9.95 -20.95 3.14
CA GLN A 39 -8.77 -20.76 4.01
C GLN A 39 -7.48 -20.62 3.21
N ARG A 40 -7.25 -21.46 2.20
CA ARG A 40 -6.06 -21.35 1.33
C ARG A 40 -6.01 -20.00 0.61
N LEU A 41 -7.15 -19.51 0.12
CA LEU A 41 -7.21 -18.24 -0.57
C LEU A 41 -6.97 -17.05 0.38
N LEU A 42 -7.46 -17.12 1.62
CA LEU A 42 -7.20 -16.11 2.65
C LEU A 42 -5.71 -16.08 3.05
N LEU A 43 -5.05 -17.24 3.17
CA LEU A 43 -3.60 -17.28 3.42
C LEU A 43 -2.78 -16.61 2.31
N VAL A 44 -3.20 -16.76 1.06
CA VAL A 44 -2.58 -16.05 -0.07
C VAL A 44 -2.83 -14.55 0.03
N HIS A 45 -4.06 -14.13 0.36
CA HIS A 45 -4.40 -12.73 0.60
C HIS A 45 -3.52 -12.10 1.69
N GLU A 46 -3.35 -12.77 2.82
CA GLU A 46 -2.45 -12.33 3.90
C GLU A 46 -0.99 -12.20 3.45
N ARG A 47 -0.52 -13.11 2.59
CA ARG A 47 0.84 -13.03 2.02
C ARG A 47 0.98 -11.81 1.11
N LEU A 48 0.00 -11.56 0.24
CA LEU A 48 -0.03 -10.38 -0.63
C LEU A 48 0.01 -9.09 0.19
N LEU A 49 -0.81 -8.98 1.24
CA LEU A 49 -0.81 -7.82 2.14
C LEU A 49 0.54 -7.63 2.85
N ARG A 50 1.21 -8.73 3.26
CA ARG A 50 2.57 -8.67 3.82
C ARG A 50 3.59 -8.13 2.83
N ASP A 51 3.51 -8.54 1.56
CA ASP A 51 4.43 -8.06 0.52
C ASP A 51 4.19 -6.57 0.19
N VAL A 52 2.93 -6.14 0.09
CA VAL A 52 2.55 -4.72 -0.05
C VAL A 52 3.10 -3.89 1.12
N ARG A 53 2.98 -4.39 2.36
CA ARG A 53 3.54 -3.72 3.55
C ARG A 53 5.06 -3.57 3.46
N ARG A 54 5.78 -4.62 3.08
CA ARG A 54 7.25 -4.57 2.92
C ARG A 54 7.66 -3.55 1.86
N ASN A 55 6.92 -3.49 0.75
CA ASN A 55 7.15 -2.52 -0.32
C ASN A 55 6.93 -1.09 0.20
N LEU A 56 5.83 -0.83 0.91
CA LEU A 56 5.58 0.47 1.55
C LEU A 56 6.67 0.88 2.54
N GLN A 57 7.19 -0.07 3.34
CA GLN A 57 8.30 0.19 4.26
C GLN A 57 9.59 0.57 3.54
N ARG A 58 9.92 -0.12 2.44
CA ARG A 58 11.08 0.22 1.60
C ARG A 58 10.96 1.60 1.00
N LEU A 59 9.79 1.92 0.45
CA LEU A 59 9.48 3.25 -0.08
C LEU A 59 9.67 4.33 1.00
N ASN A 60 9.13 4.11 2.20
CA ASN A 60 9.31 5.05 3.30
C ASN A 60 10.78 5.24 3.66
N HIS A 61 11.54 4.16 3.75
CA HIS A 61 12.97 4.24 4.06
C HIS A 61 13.73 5.04 3.01
N MET A 62 13.44 4.83 1.72
CA MET A 62 14.03 5.61 0.63
C MET A 62 13.71 7.09 0.77
N VAL A 63 12.42 7.43 0.90
CA VAL A 63 11.96 8.82 1.05
C VAL A 63 12.54 9.49 2.29
N ALA A 64 12.76 8.75 3.38
CA ALA A 64 13.34 9.28 4.60
C ALA A 64 14.81 9.72 4.47
N GLN A 65 15.55 9.22 3.47
CA GLN A 65 16.93 9.63 3.18
C GLN A 65 17.01 10.90 2.32
N GLU A 66 15.89 11.35 1.75
CA GLU A 66 15.83 12.52 0.87
C GLU A 66 15.69 13.82 1.68
N ASP A 67 15.91 14.95 1.03
CA ASP A 67 15.79 16.27 1.65
C ASP A 67 14.35 16.59 2.13
N LEU A 68 14.21 17.64 2.93
CA LEU A 68 12.92 18.01 3.52
C LEU A 68 11.88 18.42 2.45
N GLU A 69 12.31 19.12 1.40
CA GLU A 69 11.42 19.59 0.33
C GLU A 69 10.82 18.40 -0.43
N TYR A 70 11.66 17.42 -0.76
CA TYR A 70 11.26 16.20 -1.41
C TYR A 70 10.29 15.39 -0.54
N ARG A 71 10.59 15.21 0.75
CA ARG A 71 9.72 14.47 1.68
C ARG A 71 8.31 15.07 1.77
N GLN A 72 8.20 16.41 1.82
CA GLN A 72 6.91 17.10 1.87
C GLN A 72 6.14 16.97 0.55
N SER A 73 6.83 17.14 -0.57
CA SER A 73 6.26 16.96 -1.91
C SER A 73 5.73 15.54 -2.10
N PHE A 74 6.55 14.54 -1.74
CA PHE A 74 6.18 13.13 -1.80
C PHE A 74 5.00 12.80 -0.89
N GLY A 75 4.97 13.30 0.34
CA GLY A 75 3.84 13.09 1.25
C GLY A 75 2.51 13.57 0.66
N SER A 76 2.53 14.72 -0.03
CA SER A 76 1.37 15.28 -0.71
C SER A 76 0.97 14.49 -1.96
N GLU A 77 1.94 13.97 -2.72
CA GLU A 77 1.70 13.06 -3.85
C GLU A 77 1.10 11.73 -3.38
N PHE A 78 1.68 11.11 -2.37
CA PHE A 78 1.21 9.85 -1.81
C PHE A 78 -0.21 9.97 -1.24
N ARG A 79 -0.54 11.08 -0.56
CA ARG A 79 -1.90 11.36 -0.09
C ARG A 79 -2.89 11.38 -1.27
N ARG A 80 -2.60 12.18 -2.31
CA ARG A 80 -3.45 12.26 -3.52
C ARG A 80 -3.59 10.91 -4.21
N TRP A 81 -2.51 10.14 -4.32
CA TRP A 81 -2.55 8.77 -4.85
C TRP A 81 -3.44 7.86 -4.00
N SER A 82 -3.33 7.91 -2.67
CA SER A 82 -4.13 7.06 -1.78
C SER A 82 -5.63 7.39 -1.85
N GLU A 83 -5.96 8.65 -2.14
CA GLU A 83 -7.33 9.12 -2.33
C GLU A 83 -7.89 8.73 -3.71
N SER A 84 -7.04 8.64 -4.74
CA SER A 84 -7.42 8.24 -6.09
C SER A 84 -7.54 6.73 -6.30
N LEU A 85 -7.18 5.92 -5.30
CA LEU A 85 -7.34 4.46 -5.37
C LEU A 85 -8.81 4.05 -5.55
N PRO A 86 -9.09 3.04 -6.41
CA PRO A 86 -10.38 2.38 -6.44
C PRO A 86 -10.78 1.85 -5.06
N ALA A 87 -12.09 1.83 -4.75
CA ALA A 87 -12.58 1.43 -3.43
C ALA A 87 -12.02 0.08 -2.92
N PRO A 88 -11.97 -1.01 -3.72
CA PRO A 88 -11.43 -2.28 -3.23
C PRO A 88 -9.94 -2.19 -2.85
N ALA A 89 -9.13 -1.48 -3.63
CA ALA A 89 -7.71 -1.26 -3.32
C ALA A 89 -7.54 -0.36 -2.08
N LYS A 90 -8.41 0.63 -1.92
CA LYS A 90 -8.43 1.53 -0.76
C LYS A 90 -8.75 0.77 0.53
N GLU A 91 -9.69 -0.17 0.50
CA GLU A 91 -9.99 -1.07 1.61
C GLU A 91 -8.77 -1.92 1.98
N GLN A 92 -8.08 -2.52 1.00
CA GLN A 92 -6.86 -3.29 1.27
C GLN A 92 -5.76 -2.42 1.89
N LEU A 93 -5.59 -1.19 1.39
CA LEU A 93 -4.63 -0.25 1.96
C LEU A 93 -5.01 0.13 3.39
N GLN A 94 -6.30 0.27 3.71
CA GLN A 94 -6.78 0.54 5.07
C GLN A 94 -6.51 -0.62 6.03
N LEU A 95 -6.57 -1.88 5.58
CA LEU A 95 -6.16 -3.04 6.40
C LEU A 95 -4.68 -2.96 6.81
N LEU A 96 -3.85 -2.32 5.99
CA LEU A 96 -2.44 -2.08 6.30
C LEU A 96 -2.24 -0.88 7.23
N LYS A 97 -3.18 0.08 7.27
CA LYS A 97 -3.07 1.32 8.08
C LYS A 97 -3.01 1.07 9.57
N THR A 98 -3.66 0.01 10.08
CA THR A 98 -3.56 -0.39 11.49
C THR A 98 -2.15 -0.89 11.87
N TYR A 99 -1.25 -1.10 10.88
CA TYR A 99 0.12 -1.56 11.07
C TYR A 99 1.20 -0.62 10.49
N THR A 100 0.81 0.51 9.89
CA THR A 100 1.72 1.55 9.42
C THR A 100 1.71 2.75 10.37
N GLU A 101 2.28 2.56 11.56
CA GLU A 101 2.74 3.65 12.44
C GLU A 101 3.88 4.50 11.82
N VAL A 102 4.26 4.22 10.57
CA VAL A 102 5.52 4.64 9.95
C VAL A 102 5.39 5.95 9.15
N PHE A 103 4.16 6.39 8.84
CA PHE A 103 3.88 7.68 8.16
C PHE A 103 3.10 8.68 9.02
N ALA A 104 2.85 8.34 10.29
CA ALA A 104 2.31 9.31 11.23
C ALA A 104 3.37 10.39 11.48
N ASP A 105 2.96 11.65 11.57
CA ASP A 105 3.82 12.74 12.05
C ASP A 105 4.58 12.24 13.28
N PRO A 106 5.91 12.49 13.38
CA PRO A 106 6.64 12.15 14.59
C PRO A 106 5.88 12.82 15.72
N LYS A 107 5.34 12.02 16.65
CA LYS A 107 4.67 12.54 17.84
C LYS A 107 5.66 13.52 18.45
N THR A 108 5.34 14.80 18.36
CA THR A 108 6.12 15.87 18.96
C THR A 108 6.05 15.59 20.46
N LYS A 109 7.15 15.11 21.02
CA LYS A 109 7.39 15.08 22.46
C LYS A 109 8.33 16.21 22.78
#